data_AF-A0A4Q4D0V0-F1
#
_entry.id   AF-A0A4Q4D0V0-F1
#
_cell.length_a   1.000
_cell.length_b   1.000
_cell.length_c   1.000
_cell.angle_alpha   90.00
_cell.angle_beta   90.00
_cell.angle_gamma   90.00
#
_symmetry.space_group_name_H-M   'P 1'
#
loop_
_entity.id
_entity.type
_entity.pdbx_description
1 polymer ?
#
loop_
_entity_poly.entity_id
_entity_poly.type
_entity_poly.pdbx_seq_one_letter_code
_entity_poly.pdbx_strand_id
1 'polypeptide(L)'
;MSSREGTSAAYRAAAAGCRPQDACATVGPMSEAYWQAVMQTGRRVPIDRSLDESTVELIEMLGHPNPRLREDLAYPLLTTWLAEGVYDDLLTGLGDGVLPGLRYGLGHDGDVSVIRRSYSALLLAEVVGRDNQAHLLASETVLGWGDHATSWYVREQDHRGWLPEQGWAHAIAHGADLLGALARSRHFGRLELTVLLDVIADRVLQPTSHIWRHGEDDRLAYAVMTLLHRNSLDPAIVEQDRELEAAEVS
;
A
#
# COMPACT_ATOMS: atom_id res chain seq x y z
N MET A 1 17.70 5.26 48.18
CA MET A 1 16.78 6.27 47.60
C MET A 1 17.07 6.27 46.10
N SER A 2 16.42 5.37 45.37
CA SER A 2 15.16 5.57 44.62
C SER A 2 15.46 6.29 43.29
N SER A 3 15.63 5.54 42.19
CA SER A 3 14.61 5.02 41.26
C SER A 3 14.14 6.07 40.25
N ARG A 4 14.35 5.81 38.95
CA ARG A 4 13.30 5.58 37.94
C ARG A 4 13.92 5.50 36.53
N GLU A 5 14.25 4.27 36.13
CA GLU A 5 14.24 3.84 34.73
C GLU A 5 12.96 3.02 34.52
N GLY A 6 12.18 3.39 33.51
CA GLY A 6 11.01 2.70 32.98
C GLY A 6 10.74 3.39 31.65
N THR A 7 10.52 2.73 30.51
CA THR A 7 9.87 1.45 30.30
C THR A 7 10.24 1.01 28.87
N SER A 8 10.98 -0.08 28.67
CA SER A 8 11.08 -0.74 27.36
C SER A 8 11.62 -2.16 27.53
N ALA A 9 10.72 -3.10 27.82
CA ALA A 9 11.02 -4.53 27.86
C ALA A 9 9.74 -5.37 27.70
N ALA A 10 8.94 -5.09 26.67
CA ALA A 10 7.75 -5.88 26.33
C ALA A 10 7.89 -6.72 25.03
N TYR A 11 9.12 -6.93 24.51
CA TYR A 11 9.32 -7.83 23.35
C TYR A 11 10.56 -8.74 23.46
N ARG A 12 10.85 -9.25 24.66
CA ARG A 12 11.79 -10.38 24.84
C ARG A 12 11.35 -11.26 25.99
N ALA A 13 10.68 -12.36 25.68
CA ALA A 13 10.90 -13.68 26.28
C ALA A 13 9.70 -14.60 25.98
N ALA A 14 9.76 -15.27 24.83
CA ALA A 14 9.15 -16.60 24.71
C ALA A 14 10.15 -17.61 25.28
N ALA A 15 10.08 -17.89 26.58
CA ALA A 15 10.48 -19.15 27.22
C ALA A 15 10.40 -19.03 28.74
N ALA A 16 9.47 -19.82 29.31
CA ALA A 16 9.41 -20.36 30.68
C ALA A 16 8.14 -19.97 31.45
N GLY A 17 7.19 -20.92 31.46
CA GLY A 17 6.23 -21.10 32.55
C GLY A 17 4.98 -20.23 32.54
N CYS A 18 3.99 -20.57 31.70
CA CYS A 18 2.60 -20.20 31.93
C CYS A 18 1.67 -21.40 31.67
N ARG A 19 0.64 -21.52 32.52
CA ARG A 19 -0.33 -22.63 32.56
C ARG A 19 -1.13 -22.69 31.24
N PRO A 20 -1.46 -23.89 30.72
CA PRO A 20 -2.24 -24.01 29.50
C PRO A 20 -3.72 -23.99 29.84
N GLN A 21 -4.39 -22.83 29.77
CA GLN A 21 -5.86 -22.82 29.69
C GLN A 21 -6.54 -21.57 29.11
N ASP A 22 -5.81 -20.64 28.51
CA ASP A 22 -6.38 -19.60 27.62
C ASP A 22 -5.61 -19.56 26.30
N ALA A 23 -5.55 -20.70 25.62
CA ALA A 23 -5.18 -20.69 24.21
C ALA A 23 -6.36 -20.05 23.46
N CYS A 24 -6.22 -18.78 23.06
CA CYS A 24 -7.04 -18.22 22.00
C CYS A 24 -6.86 -19.16 20.81
N ALA A 25 -7.86 -20.00 20.54
CA ALA A 25 -7.82 -20.91 19.43
C ALA A 25 -7.73 -20.05 18.18
N THR A 26 -6.58 -20.06 17.49
CA THR A 26 -6.45 -19.44 16.18
C THR A 26 -7.47 -20.14 15.28
N VAL A 27 -8.60 -19.49 15.05
CA VAL A 27 -9.61 -19.96 14.12
C VAL A 27 -8.91 -19.99 12.76
N GLY A 28 -8.87 -21.17 12.12
CA GLY A 28 -8.26 -21.32 10.80
C GLY A 28 -8.92 -20.41 9.76
N PRO A 29 -8.31 -20.25 8.58
CA PRO A 29 -8.86 -19.41 7.52
C PRO A 29 -10.27 -19.87 7.16
N MET A 30 -11.17 -18.92 6.94
CA MET A 30 -12.55 -19.19 6.57
C MET A 30 -12.64 -19.65 5.13
N SER A 31 -13.69 -20.41 4.84
CA SER A 31 -13.99 -20.80 3.47
C SER A 31 -14.37 -19.60 2.60
N GLU A 32 -14.12 -19.70 1.30
CA GLU A 32 -14.59 -18.72 0.32
C GLU A 32 -16.11 -18.46 0.43
N ALA A 33 -16.90 -19.50 0.72
CA ALA A 33 -18.35 -19.40 0.89
C ALA A 33 -18.75 -18.52 2.08
N TYR A 34 -17.93 -18.47 3.13
CA TYR A 34 -18.17 -17.58 4.28
C TYR A 34 -18.04 -16.12 3.84
N TRP A 35 -16.94 -15.75 3.19
CA TRP A 35 -16.72 -14.39 2.73
C TRP A 35 -17.72 -13.96 1.64
N GLN A 36 -18.18 -14.89 0.80
CA GLN A 36 -19.30 -14.65 -0.11
C GLN A 36 -20.60 -14.33 0.62
N ALA A 37 -20.89 -15.01 1.73
CA ALA A 37 -22.07 -14.69 2.54
C ALA A 37 -21.95 -13.27 3.13
N VAL A 38 -20.77 -12.88 3.62
CA VAL A 38 -20.50 -11.51 4.11
C VAL A 38 -20.72 -10.47 3.00
N MET A 39 -20.29 -10.77 1.78
CA MET A 39 -20.55 -9.90 0.62
C MET A 39 -22.03 -9.72 0.32
N GLN A 40 -22.87 -10.73 0.56
CA GLN A 40 -24.32 -10.70 0.33
C GLN A 40 -25.10 -10.02 1.47
N THR A 41 -24.56 -10.00 2.69
CA THR A 41 -25.21 -9.39 3.87
C THR A 41 -24.87 -7.91 4.05
N GLY A 42 -24.48 -7.23 2.97
CA GLY A 42 -24.17 -5.79 2.99
C GLY A 42 -22.75 -5.47 3.45
N ARG A 43 -21.82 -6.44 3.41
CA ARG A 43 -20.39 -6.25 3.72
C ARG A 43 -20.13 -5.72 5.13
N ARG A 44 -20.96 -6.08 6.11
CA ARG A 44 -20.73 -5.72 7.52
C ARG A 44 -19.60 -6.55 8.10
N VAL A 45 -18.86 -5.97 9.05
CA VAL A 45 -17.89 -6.72 9.86
C VAL A 45 -18.64 -7.88 10.54
N PRO A 46 -18.20 -9.14 10.38
CA PRO A 46 -18.88 -10.27 11.00
C PRO A 46 -18.81 -10.19 12.53
N ILE A 47 -19.92 -10.52 13.20
CA ILE A 47 -20.04 -10.46 14.67
C ILE A 47 -19.50 -11.71 15.36
N ASP A 48 -19.24 -12.77 14.60
CA ASP A 48 -18.80 -14.08 15.09
C ASP A 48 -17.27 -14.22 15.14
N ARG A 49 -16.53 -13.17 14.78
CA ARG A 49 -15.06 -13.11 14.83
C ARG A 49 -14.58 -11.67 15.10
N SER A 50 -13.32 -11.52 15.48
CA SER A 50 -12.76 -10.17 15.68
C SER A 50 -12.47 -9.46 14.35
N LEU A 51 -12.43 -8.12 14.38
CA LEU A 51 -11.99 -7.31 13.25
C LEU A 51 -10.53 -7.63 12.90
N ASP A 52 -9.66 -7.80 13.89
CA ASP A 52 -8.23 -8.07 13.68
C ASP A 52 -8.01 -9.39 12.94
N GLU A 53 -8.66 -10.48 13.36
CA GLU A 53 -8.57 -11.78 12.69
C GLU A 53 -9.12 -11.72 11.26
N SER A 54 -10.25 -11.03 11.06
CA SER A 54 -10.80 -10.79 9.73
C SER A 54 -9.83 -10.03 8.84
N THR A 55 -9.19 -9.01 9.39
CA THR A 55 -8.27 -8.12 8.67
C THR A 55 -7.02 -8.87 8.24
N VAL A 56 -6.41 -9.66 9.13
CA VAL A 56 -5.24 -10.47 8.81
C VAL A 56 -5.55 -11.43 7.67
N GLU A 57 -6.66 -12.15 7.76
CA GLU A 57 -7.06 -13.12 6.74
C GLU A 57 -7.34 -12.46 5.37
N LEU A 58 -8.08 -11.34 5.36
CA LEU A 58 -8.37 -10.59 4.14
C LEU A 58 -7.11 -9.98 3.54
N ILE A 59 -6.21 -9.44 4.35
CA ILE A 59 -4.92 -8.96 3.89
C ILE A 59 -4.16 -10.11 3.24
N GLU A 60 -4.05 -11.29 3.86
CA GLU A 60 -3.41 -12.47 3.24
C GLU A 60 -4.01 -12.82 1.87
N MET A 61 -5.35 -12.82 1.76
CA MET A 61 -6.06 -13.08 0.51
C MET A 61 -5.73 -12.10 -0.62
N LEU A 62 -5.30 -10.86 -0.33
CA LEU A 62 -4.87 -9.91 -1.37
C LEU A 62 -3.71 -10.41 -2.24
N GLY A 63 -2.85 -11.28 -1.70
CA GLY A 63 -1.75 -11.87 -2.44
C GLY A 63 -2.11 -13.15 -3.20
N HIS A 64 -3.36 -13.60 -3.16
CA HIS A 64 -3.74 -14.91 -3.65
C HIS A 64 -3.78 -14.97 -5.19
N PRO A 65 -3.25 -16.04 -5.84
CA PRO A 65 -3.24 -16.17 -7.30
C PRO A 65 -4.64 -16.21 -7.93
N ASN A 66 -5.63 -16.77 -7.22
CA ASN A 66 -7.03 -16.74 -7.65
C ASN A 66 -7.61 -15.31 -7.55
N PRO A 67 -7.95 -14.65 -8.69
CA PRO A 67 -8.49 -13.29 -8.71
C PRO A 67 -9.75 -13.12 -7.87
N ARG A 68 -10.58 -14.16 -7.81
CA ARG A 68 -11.84 -14.07 -7.07
C ARG A 68 -11.65 -13.84 -5.58
N LEU A 69 -10.59 -14.40 -4.98
CA LEU A 69 -10.34 -14.20 -3.55
C LEU A 69 -9.87 -12.78 -3.25
N ARG A 70 -9.03 -12.21 -4.10
CA ARG A 70 -8.47 -10.87 -3.85
C ARG A 70 -9.40 -9.75 -4.35
N GLU A 71 -10.00 -9.89 -5.53
CA GLU A 71 -10.76 -8.84 -6.23
C GLU A 71 -12.25 -8.86 -5.90
N ASP A 72 -12.87 -10.04 -5.74
CA ASP A 72 -14.31 -10.12 -5.46
C ASP A 72 -14.62 -10.12 -3.96
N LEU A 73 -13.65 -10.50 -3.11
CA LEU A 73 -13.84 -10.66 -1.67
C LEU A 73 -12.96 -9.71 -0.85
N ALA A 74 -11.65 -9.93 -0.82
CA ALA A 74 -10.77 -9.25 0.12
C ALA A 74 -10.72 -7.74 -0.07
N TYR A 75 -10.41 -7.28 -1.30
CA TYR A 75 -10.29 -5.85 -1.58
C TYR A 75 -11.62 -5.09 -1.39
N PRO A 76 -12.78 -5.56 -1.90
CA PRO A 76 -14.07 -4.89 -1.65
C PRO A 76 -14.47 -4.83 -0.18
N LEU A 77 -14.19 -5.88 0.62
CA LEU A 77 -14.51 -5.88 2.05
C LEU A 77 -13.64 -4.87 2.80
N LEU A 78 -12.32 -4.93 2.62
CA LEU A 78 -11.37 -4.04 3.28
C LEU A 78 -11.64 -2.57 2.94
N THR A 79 -11.89 -2.26 1.66
CA THR A 79 -12.21 -0.89 1.22
C THR A 79 -13.57 -0.41 1.71
N THR A 80 -14.58 -1.29 1.77
CA THR A 80 -15.88 -0.93 2.37
C THR A 80 -15.71 -0.56 3.85
N TRP A 81 -15.00 -1.39 4.61
CA TRP A 81 -14.78 -1.14 6.04
C TRP A 81 -13.94 0.12 6.28
N LEU A 82 -12.93 0.37 5.45
CA LEU A 82 -12.18 1.62 5.46
C LEU A 82 -13.07 2.84 5.20
N ALA A 83 -13.90 2.79 4.15
CA ALA A 83 -14.79 3.89 3.78
C ALA A 83 -15.87 4.17 4.83
N GLU A 84 -16.34 3.13 5.52
CA GLU A 84 -17.30 3.24 6.63
C GLU A 84 -16.65 3.68 7.95
N GLY A 85 -15.34 3.89 7.98
CA GLY A 85 -14.60 4.35 9.17
C GLY A 85 -14.39 3.28 10.24
N VAL A 86 -14.60 2.00 9.91
CA VAL A 86 -14.40 0.86 10.83
C VAL A 86 -12.96 0.82 11.37
N TYR A 87 -12.01 1.26 10.55
CA TYR A 87 -10.59 1.27 10.88
C TYR A 87 -10.07 2.60 11.41
N ASP A 88 -10.90 3.63 11.66
CA ASP A 88 -10.40 4.97 11.96
C ASP A 88 -9.45 5.00 13.18
N ASP A 89 -9.83 4.31 14.26
CA ASP A 89 -9.00 4.19 15.47
C ASP A 89 -7.82 3.21 15.32
N LEU A 90 -7.80 2.42 14.25
CA LEU A 90 -6.82 1.36 13.98
C LEU A 90 -6.02 1.62 12.70
N LEU A 91 -6.14 2.81 12.11
CA LEU A 91 -5.67 3.08 10.75
C LEU A 91 -4.15 2.94 10.63
N THR A 92 -3.41 3.35 11.67
CA THR A 92 -1.96 3.10 11.78
C THR A 92 -1.65 1.60 11.74
N GLY A 93 -2.34 0.81 12.56
CA GLY A 93 -2.13 -0.64 12.64
C GLY A 93 -2.45 -1.36 11.32
N LEU A 94 -3.51 -0.91 10.63
CA LEU A 94 -3.85 -1.43 9.31
C LEU A 94 -2.74 -1.13 8.29
N GLY A 95 -2.29 0.13 8.18
CA GLY A 95 -1.22 0.50 7.26
C GLY A 95 0.09 -0.24 7.54
N ASP A 96 0.48 -0.35 8.82
CA ASP A 96 1.67 -1.09 9.25
C ASP A 96 1.57 -2.60 8.96
N GLY A 97 0.36 -3.18 9.05
CA GLY A 97 0.11 -4.57 8.70
C GLY A 97 0.19 -4.87 7.21
N VAL A 98 -0.11 -3.89 6.35
CA VAL A 98 -0.04 -4.00 4.88
C VAL A 98 1.38 -3.79 4.36
N LEU A 99 2.15 -2.92 5.01
CA LEU A 99 3.47 -2.47 4.57
C LEU A 99 4.49 -3.59 4.24
N PRO A 100 4.59 -4.70 4.99
CA PRO A 100 5.48 -5.81 4.67
C PRO A 100 5.22 -6.42 3.28
N GLY A 101 3.97 -6.34 2.81
CA GLY A 101 3.57 -6.87 1.52
C GLY A 101 4.28 -6.20 0.34
N LEU A 102 4.67 -4.93 0.43
CA LEU A 102 5.45 -4.23 -0.59
C LEU A 102 6.82 -4.87 -0.86
N ARG A 103 7.37 -5.59 0.13
CA ARG A 103 8.70 -6.23 0.02
C ARG A 103 8.62 -7.71 -0.31
N TYR A 104 7.42 -8.28 -0.41
CA TYR A 104 7.23 -9.71 -0.63
C TYR A 104 7.79 -10.14 -2.00
N GLY A 105 8.86 -10.94 -2.01
CA GLY A 105 9.53 -11.38 -3.24
C GLY A 105 10.12 -10.24 -4.07
N LEU A 106 10.39 -9.07 -3.48
CA LEU A 106 10.88 -7.90 -4.21
C LEU A 106 12.20 -8.22 -4.94
N GLY A 107 12.27 -7.83 -6.21
CA GLY A 107 13.39 -8.11 -7.11
C GLY A 107 13.16 -9.33 -8.01
N HIS A 108 12.12 -10.13 -7.74
CA HIS A 108 11.67 -11.17 -8.65
C HIS A 108 10.85 -10.57 -9.80
N ASP A 109 11.05 -11.09 -11.01
CA ASP A 109 10.29 -10.76 -12.22
C ASP A 109 9.76 -12.08 -12.83
N GLY A 110 8.46 -12.15 -13.09
CA GLY A 110 7.84 -13.28 -13.79
C GLY A 110 7.02 -14.23 -12.92
N ASP A 111 7.15 -14.19 -11.59
CA ASP A 111 6.38 -15.04 -10.67
C ASP A 111 5.11 -14.35 -10.09
N VAL A 112 4.33 -15.06 -9.29
CA VAL A 112 3.07 -14.54 -8.73
C VAL A 112 3.26 -13.60 -7.53
N SER A 113 4.50 -13.43 -7.03
CA SER A 113 4.78 -12.58 -5.85
C SER A 113 4.47 -11.10 -6.10
N VAL A 114 4.48 -10.66 -7.38
CA VAL A 114 4.09 -9.31 -7.79
C VAL A 114 2.67 -8.95 -7.37
N ILE A 115 1.75 -9.94 -7.32
CA ILE A 115 0.36 -9.73 -6.90
C ILE A 115 0.33 -9.21 -5.46
N ARG A 116 1.08 -9.85 -4.56
CA ARG A 116 1.14 -9.44 -3.14
C ARG A 116 1.68 -8.01 -2.99
N ARG A 117 2.76 -7.66 -3.69
CA ARG A 117 3.34 -6.31 -3.64
C ARG A 117 2.35 -5.27 -4.13
N SER A 118 1.78 -5.53 -5.29
CA SER A 118 0.86 -4.62 -5.97
C SER A 118 -0.42 -4.36 -5.18
N TYR A 119 -1.09 -5.40 -4.69
CA TYR A 119 -2.33 -5.22 -3.92
C TYR A 119 -2.07 -4.64 -2.52
N SER A 120 -0.87 -4.83 -1.96
CA SER A 120 -0.47 -4.12 -0.74
C SER A 120 -0.31 -2.62 -1.01
N ALA A 121 0.25 -2.24 -2.16
CA ALA A 121 0.32 -0.84 -2.56
C ALA A 121 -1.08 -0.23 -2.78
N LEU A 122 -1.96 -0.97 -3.45
CA LEU A 122 -3.35 -0.52 -3.67
C LEU A 122 -4.09 -0.29 -2.35
N LEU A 123 -4.05 -1.25 -1.42
CA LEU A 123 -4.71 -1.07 -0.13
C LEU A 123 -4.06 0.05 0.70
N LEU A 124 -2.73 0.19 0.66
CA LEU A 124 -2.05 1.29 1.34
C LEU A 124 -2.47 2.66 0.76
N ALA A 125 -2.76 2.74 -0.55
CA ALA A 125 -3.29 3.95 -1.17
C ALA A 125 -4.67 4.32 -0.59
N GLU A 126 -5.52 3.32 -0.32
CA GLU A 126 -6.83 3.51 0.33
C GLU A 126 -6.69 3.95 1.79
N VAL A 127 -5.72 3.37 2.52
CA VAL A 127 -5.41 3.77 3.90
C VAL A 127 -4.95 5.24 3.96
N VAL A 128 -4.03 5.64 3.08
CA VAL A 128 -3.61 7.04 2.94
C VAL A 128 -4.77 7.91 2.48
N GLY A 129 -5.61 7.42 1.57
CA GLY A 129 -6.83 8.08 1.12
C GLY A 129 -7.80 8.37 2.26
N ARG A 130 -7.97 7.44 3.20
CA ARG A 130 -8.78 7.61 4.40
C ARG A 130 -8.20 8.70 5.31
N ASP A 131 -6.88 8.71 5.56
CA ASP A 131 -6.24 9.79 6.33
C ASP A 131 -6.38 11.15 5.63
N ASN A 132 -6.28 11.20 4.30
CA ASN A 132 -6.47 12.45 3.55
C ASN A 132 -7.88 13.04 3.72
N GLN A 133 -8.89 12.20 3.98
CA GLN A 133 -10.26 12.65 4.20
C GLN A 133 -10.55 13.01 5.66
N ALA A 134 -10.06 12.21 6.60
CA ALA A 134 -10.42 12.31 8.02
C ALA A 134 -9.32 12.88 8.93
N HIS A 135 -8.11 13.06 8.42
CA HIS A 135 -6.95 13.62 9.12
C HIS A 135 -6.61 12.91 10.44
N LEU A 136 -6.55 11.59 10.41
CA LEU A 136 -6.44 10.72 11.59
C LEU A 136 -4.99 10.48 12.04
N LEU A 137 -4.02 10.59 11.13
CA LEU A 137 -2.66 10.12 11.34
C LEU A 137 -1.65 11.25 11.58
N ALA A 138 -0.61 10.92 12.35
CA ALA A 138 0.55 11.77 12.52
C ALA A 138 1.45 11.78 11.27
N SER A 139 2.22 12.87 11.10
CA SER A 139 3.12 13.02 9.96
C SER A 139 4.14 11.89 9.86
N GLU A 140 4.74 11.47 10.98
CA GLU A 140 5.77 10.44 10.99
C GLU A 140 5.29 9.10 10.43
N THR A 141 4.05 8.71 10.73
CA THR A 141 3.44 7.49 10.20
C THR A 141 3.32 7.55 8.67
N VAL A 142 2.73 8.63 8.14
CA VAL A 142 2.46 8.74 6.70
C VAL A 142 3.76 8.92 5.90
N LEU A 143 4.72 9.67 6.44
CA LEU A 143 6.04 9.83 5.82
C LEU A 143 6.82 8.50 5.82
N GLY A 144 6.78 7.73 6.91
CA GLY A 144 7.39 6.40 6.96
C GLY A 144 6.78 5.44 5.93
N TRP A 145 5.47 5.45 5.74
CA TRP A 145 4.85 4.70 4.65
C TRP A 145 5.29 5.19 3.27
N GLY A 146 5.45 6.50 3.10
CA GLY A 146 6.02 7.12 1.90
C GLY A 146 7.42 6.60 1.56
N ASP A 147 8.32 6.53 2.53
CA ASP A 147 9.68 6.00 2.34
C ASP A 147 9.66 4.53 1.88
N HIS A 148 8.78 3.72 2.48
CA HIS A 148 8.63 2.33 2.07
C HIS A 148 8.01 2.19 0.68
N ALA A 149 7.04 3.04 0.35
CA ALA A 149 6.37 3.06 -0.94
C ALA A 149 7.35 3.44 -2.06
N THR A 150 8.07 4.55 -1.93
CA THR A 150 9.05 5.02 -2.91
C THR A 150 10.18 4.02 -3.07
N SER A 151 10.70 3.50 -1.95
CA SER A 151 11.77 2.49 -1.97
C SER A 151 11.34 1.19 -2.66
N TRP A 152 10.11 0.71 -2.47
CA TRP A 152 9.59 -0.42 -3.25
C TRP A 152 9.43 -0.04 -4.73
N TYR A 153 8.80 1.10 -5.00
CA TYR A 153 8.42 1.49 -6.34
C TYR A 153 9.61 1.77 -7.26
N VAL A 154 10.78 2.13 -6.77
CA VAL A 154 11.99 2.23 -7.62
C VAL A 154 12.68 0.88 -7.85
N ARG A 155 12.45 -0.11 -6.98
CA ARG A 155 13.08 -1.44 -7.06
C ARG A 155 12.21 -2.51 -7.73
N GLU A 156 10.95 -2.21 -8.01
CA GLU A 156 10.03 -3.16 -8.66
C GLU A 156 10.50 -3.49 -10.08
N GLN A 157 10.79 -4.77 -10.33
CA GLN A 157 11.25 -5.25 -11.63
C GLN A 157 10.12 -5.87 -12.46
N ASP A 158 9.05 -6.29 -11.80
CA ASP A 158 7.91 -6.90 -12.49
C ASP A 158 6.86 -5.83 -12.83
N HIS A 159 6.80 -5.45 -14.10
CA HIS A 159 5.91 -4.38 -14.56
C HIS A 159 4.62 -4.93 -15.18
N ARG A 160 4.36 -6.24 -15.08
CA ARG A 160 3.21 -6.85 -15.75
C ARG A 160 1.90 -6.31 -15.19
N GLY A 161 1.06 -5.76 -16.08
CA GLY A 161 -0.30 -5.35 -15.73
C GLY A 161 -1.26 -6.53 -15.59
N TRP A 162 -1.14 -7.54 -16.45
CA TRP A 162 -2.02 -8.71 -16.52
C TRP A 162 -1.24 -10.02 -16.59
N LEU A 163 -1.67 -11.01 -15.80
CA LEU A 163 -1.17 -12.39 -15.81
C LEU A 163 -2.28 -13.28 -16.38
N PRO A 164 -2.02 -14.10 -17.43
CA PRO A 164 -3.06 -14.83 -18.15
C PRO A 164 -4.00 -15.68 -17.29
N GLU A 165 -3.47 -16.34 -16.26
CA GLU A 165 -4.23 -17.22 -15.37
C GLU A 165 -4.67 -16.52 -14.09
N GLN A 166 -3.84 -15.62 -13.57
CA GLN A 166 -4.06 -15.00 -12.27
C GLN A 166 -4.88 -13.71 -12.35
N GLY A 167 -4.93 -13.02 -13.49
CA GLY A 167 -5.62 -11.74 -13.67
C GLY A 167 -4.71 -10.54 -13.44
N TRP A 168 -5.25 -9.45 -12.90
CA TRP A 168 -4.52 -8.19 -12.71
C TRP A 168 -3.36 -8.33 -11.71
N ALA A 169 -2.15 -7.98 -12.14
CA ALA A 169 -1.02 -7.72 -11.25
C ALA A 169 -0.87 -6.22 -11.01
N HIS A 170 -0.77 -5.39 -12.05
CA HIS A 170 -0.84 -3.92 -11.95
C HIS A 170 0.16 -3.24 -10.99
N ALA A 171 1.38 -3.77 -10.82
CA ALA A 171 2.34 -3.19 -9.86
C ALA A 171 2.63 -1.70 -10.13
N ILE A 172 2.81 -1.32 -11.40
CA ILE A 172 3.03 0.09 -11.78
C ILE A 172 1.78 0.93 -11.51
N ALA A 173 0.62 0.42 -11.91
CA ALA A 173 -0.66 1.09 -11.79
C ALA A 173 -1.02 1.37 -10.32
N HIS A 174 -0.91 0.37 -9.45
CA HIS A 174 -1.19 0.49 -8.02
C HIS A 174 -0.14 1.31 -7.27
N GLY A 175 1.12 1.24 -7.70
CA GLY A 175 2.13 2.15 -7.18
C GLY A 175 1.83 3.60 -7.53
N ALA A 176 1.40 3.89 -8.77
CA ALA A 176 0.97 5.23 -9.16
C ALA A 176 -0.19 5.76 -8.29
N ASP A 177 -1.17 4.92 -7.95
CA ASP A 177 -2.25 5.32 -7.03
C ASP A 177 -1.74 5.70 -5.65
N LEU A 178 -0.82 4.89 -5.11
CA LEU A 178 -0.22 5.13 -3.80
C LEU A 178 0.58 6.43 -3.80
N LEU A 179 1.41 6.67 -4.82
CA LEU A 179 2.15 7.93 -4.96
C LEU A 179 1.18 9.11 -5.11
N GLY A 180 0.11 8.97 -5.88
CA GLY A 180 -0.94 9.99 -6.00
C GLY A 180 -1.67 10.25 -4.68
N ALA A 181 -1.93 9.22 -3.88
CA ALA A 181 -2.53 9.35 -2.55
C ALA A 181 -1.60 10.08 -1.57
N LEU A 182 -0.31 9.73 -1.56
CA LEU A 182 0.72 10.40 -0.77
C LEU A 182 0.88 11.87 -1.19
N ALA A 183 0.87 12.15 -2.50
CA ALA A 183 0.93 13.51 -3.04
C ALA A 183 -0.26 14.39 -2.63
N ARG A 184 -1.40 13.81 -2.23
CA ARG A 184 -2.53 14.55 -1.65
C ARG A 184 -2.42 14.78 -0.14
N SER A 185 -1.49 14.11 0.53
CA SER A 185 -1.37 14.22 1.99
C SER A 185 -0.91 15.60 2.44
N ARG A 186 -1.55 16.10 3.49
CA ARG A 186 -1.16 17.34 4.18
C ARG A 186 0.26 17.30 4.74
N HIS A 187 0.80 16.10 4.93
CA HIS A 187 2.15 15.86 5.46
C HIS A 187 3.23 15.89 4.36
N PHE A 188 2.84 15.86 3.08
CA PHE A 188 3.77 15.95 1.95
C PHE A 188 3.90 17.41 1.51
N GLY A 189 5.03 18.02 1.88
CA GLY A 189 5.42 19.38 1.51
C GLY A 189 6.28 19.40 0.25
N ARG A 190 6.96 20.52 0.00
CA ARG A 190 7.75 20.70 -1.23
C ARG A 190 8.81 19.60 -1.41
N LEU A 191 9.58 19.28 -0.38
CA LEU A 191 10.68 18.32 -0.47
C LEU A 191 10.15 16.91 -0.76
N GLU A 192 9.11 16.50 -0.04
CA GLU A 192 8.51 15.18 -0.21
C GLU A 192 7.85 15.04 -1.59
N LEU A 193 7.19 16.10 -2.08
CA LEU A 193 6.64 16.13 -3.43
C LEU A 193 7.74 16.08 -4.50
N THR A 194 8.88 16.76 -4.32
CA THR A 194 10.02 16.61 -5.24
C THR A 194 10.49 15.17 -5.30
N VAL A 195 10.64 14.50 -4.14
CA VAL A 195 11.01 13.08 -4.09
C VAL A 195 9.99 12.19 -4.83
N LEU A 196 8.69 12.44 -4.67
CA LEU A 196 7.67 11.68 -5.41
C LEU A 196 7.78 11.89 -6.93
N LEU A 197 8.07 13.11 -7.37
CA LEU A 197 8.26 13.40 -8.79
C LEU A 197 9.49 12.69 -9.35
N ASP A 198 10.61 12.75 -8.64
CA ASP A 198 11.86 12.06 -9.02
C ASP A 198 11.64 10.54 -9.11
N VAL A 199 10.93 9.96 -8.14
CA VAL A 199 10.58 8.52 -8.15
C VAL A 199 9.73 8.14 -9.36
N ILE A 200 8.79 8.99 -9.77
CA ILE A 200 7.99 8.77 -10.98
C ILE A 200 8.87 8.90 -12.23
N ALA A 201 9.73 9.92 -12.29
CA ALA A 201 10.65 10.12 -13.40
C ALA A 201 11.59 8.92 -13.56
N ASP A 202 12.23 8.48 -12.48
CA ASP A 202 13.08 7.29 -12.46
C ASP A 202 12.34 6.05 -12.98
N ARG A 203 11.09 5.85 -12.57
CA ARG A 203 10.26 4.72 -13.05
C ARG A 203 9.99 4.80 -14.55
N VAL A 204 9.67 5.98 -15.07
CA VAL A 204 9.37 6.16 -16.50
C VAL A 204 10.63 6.03 -17.36
N LEU A 205 11.78 6.49 -16.84
CA LEU A 205 13.06 6.46 -17.54
C LEU A 205 13.81 5.12 -17.40
N GLN A 206 13.44 4.27 -16.42
CA GLN A 206 14.06 2.98 -16.20
C GLN A 206 13.87 2.06 -17.43
N PRO A 207 14.95 1.54 -18.04
CA PRO A 207 14.84 0.57 -19.11
C PRO A 207 14.11 -0.69 -18.66
N THR A 208 13.11 -1.11 -19.43
CA THR A 208 12.30 -2.29 -19.15
C THR A 208 11.98 -3.06 -20.43
N SER A 209 11.85 -4.38 -20.33
CA SER A 209 11.38 -5.24 -21.42
C SER A 209 9.86 -5.30 -21.50
N HIS A 210 9.16 -4.75 -20.50
CA HIS A 210 7.71 -4.78 -20.39
C HIS A 210 7.09 -3.60 -21.15
N ILE A 211 5.92 -3.83 -21.73
CA ILE A 211 5.11 -2.78 -22.37
C ILE A 211 3.90 -2.54 -21.48
N TRP A 212 3.70 -1.29 -21.06
CA TRP A 212 2.52 -0.86 -20.32
C TRP A 212 1.33 -0.73 -21.27
N ARG A 213 0.24 -1.44 -20.97
CA ARG A 213 -0.93 -1.59 -21.87
C ARG A 213 -2.26 -1.59 -21.13
N HIS A 214 -2.23 -1.38 -19.82
CA HIS A 214 -3.37 -1.54 -18.93
C HIS A 214 -3.56 -0.28 -18.06
N GLY A 215 -3.30 0.90 -18.62
CA GLY A 215 -3.53 2.20 -17.99
C GLY A 215 -2.47 2.59 -16.96
N GLU A 216 -1.31 1.93 -16.96
CA GLU A 216 -0.22 2.30 -16.04
C GLU A 216 0.28 3.73 -16.30
N ASP A 217 0.36 4.14 -17.56
CA ASP A 217 0.74 5.47 -18.03
C ASP A 217 -0.27 6.55 -17.61
N ASP A 218 -1.57 6.32 -17.84
CA ASP A 218 -2.63 7.26 -17.45
C ASP A 218 -2.64 7.51 -15.93
N ARG A 219 -2.42 6.45 -15.14
CA ARG A 219 -2.38 6.56 -13.66
C ARG A 219 -1.13 7.26 -13.17
N LEU A 220 0.02 7.03 -13.81
CA LEU A 220 1.24 7.80 -13.54
C LEU A 220 1.04 9.28 -13.88
N ALA A 221 0.47 9.59 -15.04
CA ALA A 221 0.14 10.95 -15.43
C ALA A 221 -0.82 11.60 -14.42
N TYR A 222 -1.83 10.87 -13.95
CA TYR A 222 -2.73 11.36 -12.91
C TYR A 222 -2.02 11.65 -11.59
N ALA A 223 -1.07 10.80 -11.17
CA ALA A 223 -0.26 11.03 -9.98
C ALA A 223 0.61 12.28 -10.11
N VAL A 224 1.27 12.47 -11.26
CA VAL A 224 2.06 13.67 -11.56
C VAL A 224 1.18 14.92 -11.53
N MET A 225 0.04 14.91 -12.21
CA MET A 225 -0.88 16.05 -12.23
C MET A 225 -1.42 16.36 -10.83
N THR A 226 -1.72 15.35 -10.02
CA THR A 226 -2.15 15.52 -8.62
C THR A 226 -1.09 16.26 -7.81
N LEU A 227 0.17 15.88 -7.98
CA LEU A 227 1.31 16.48 -7.32
C LEU A 227 1.58 17.92 -7.80
N LEU A 228 1.53 18.18 -9.11
CA LEU A 228 1.73 19.52 -9.68
C LEU A 228 0.63 20.49 -9.22
N HIS A 229 -0.61 20.03 -9.14
CA HIS A 229 -1.74 20.83 -8.64
C HIS A 229 -1.63 21.21 -7.15
N ARG A 230 -0.69 20.65 -6.40
CA ARG A 230 -0.38 21.14 -5.05
C ARG A 230 0.21 22.55 -5.05
N ASN A 231 0.73 23.04 -6.19
CA ASN A 231 1.37 24.35 -6.35
C ASN A 231 2.48 24.60 -5.30
N SER A 232 3.11 23.53 -4.82
CA SER A 232 4.17 23.56 -3.82
C SER A 232 5.57 23.38 -4.42
N LEU A 233 5.64 22.96 -5.69
CA LEU A 233 6.89 22.76 -6.41
C LEU A 233 7.33 24.05 -7.10
N ASP A 234 8.65 24.25 -7.14
CA ASP A 234 9.26 25.34 -7.88
C ASP A 234 9.16 25.03 -9.39
N PRO A 235 8.65 25.95 -10.23
CA PRO A 235 8.62 25.78 -11.68
C PRO A 235 9.98 25.40 -12.28
N ALA A 236 11.10 25.85 -11.68
CA ALA A 236 12.44 25.53 -12.13
C ALA A 236 12.76 24.01 -12.08
N ILE A 237 12.11 23.26 -11.19
CA ILE A 237 12.26 21.79 -11.10
C ILE A 237 11.58 21.09 -12.29
N VAL A 238 10.50 21.68 -12.82
CA VAL A 238 9.76 21.14 -13.96
C VAL A 238 10.38 21.58 -15.29
N GLU A 239 11.08 22.72 -15.30
CA GLU A 239 11.63 23.34 -16.52
C GLU A 239 13.10 22.99 -16.83
N GLN A 240 13.80 22.27 -15.95
CA GLN A 240 15.23 21.96 -16.12
C GLN A 240 15.59 21.20 -17.42
N ASP A 241 14.64 20.50 -18.05
CA ASP A 241 14.86 19.82 -19.33
C ASP A 241 14.98 20.78 -20.53
N ARG A 242 14.48 22.02 -20.44
CA ARG A 242 14.50 22.95 -21.60
C ARG A 242 15.87 23.60 -21.83
N GLU A 243 16.73 23.67 -20.81
CA GLU A 243 18.06 24.28 -20.95
C GLU A 243 19.12 23.30 -21.47
N LEU A 244 18.94 21.98 -21.25
CA LEU A 244 19.86 20.96 -21.77
C LEU A 244 19.70 20.76 -23.29
N GLU A 245 18.48 20.83 -23.84
CA GLU A 245 18.26 20.84 -25.30
C GLU A 245 18.87 22.07 -25.98
N ALA A 246 18.93 23.22 -25.30
CA ALA A 246 19.54 24.43 -25.86
C ALA A 246 21.09 24.38 -25.86
N ALA A 247 21.69 23.59 -24.96
CA ALA A 247 23.13 23.43 -24.85
C ALA A 247 23.70 22.35 -25.79
N GLU A 248 22.90 21.36 -26.22
CA GLU A 248 23.33 20.34 -27.19
C GLU A 248 23.21 20.79 -28.66
N VAL A 249 22.51 21.90 -28.93
CA VAL A 249 22.29 22.45 -30.28
C VAL A 249 23.20 23.67 -30.56
N SER A 250 24.13 24.01 -29.66
CA SER A 250 25.05 25.15 -29.79
C SER A 250 26.52 24.75 -29.84
#